data_AF-A0A7C6WW11-F1
#
_entry.id   AF-A0A7C6WW11-F1
#
_cell.length_a   1.000
_cell.length_b   1.000
_cell.length_c   1.000
_cell.angle_alpha   90.00
_cell.angle_beta   90.00
_cell.angle_gamma   90.00
#
_symmetry.space_group_name_H-M   'P 1'
#
loop_
_entity.id
_entity.type
_entity.pdbx_description
1 polymer ?
#
loop_
_entity_poly.entity_id
_entity_poly.type
_entity_poly.pdbx_seq_one_letter_code
_entity_poly.pdbx_strand_id
1 'polypeptide(L)'
;MAFQQLKVSPDGRRLINQDGTVFFYLADTAWRLPRALNREETLMYMDKRQAQGFNVLQVVALDECDGLRRPNRYGRRPFVEVAPDQFDPTQPDLEGDDNYWAHMD
;
A
#
# COMPACT_ATOMS: atom_id res chain seq x y z
N MET A 1 -14.09 9.48 9.69
CA MET A 1 -13.54 8.88 10.93
C MET A 1 -12.04 9.12 10.92
N ALA A 2 -11.46 9.53 12.05
CA ALA A 2 -10.00 9.73 12.13
C ALA A 2 -9.28 8.38 12.25
N PHE A 3 -8.14 8.23 11.57
CA PHE A 3 -7.29 7.05 11.68
C PHE A 3 -6.75 6.94 13.12
N GLN A 4 -7.07 5.83 13.80
CA GLN A 4 -6.54 5.55 15.13
C GLN A 4 -5.41 4.53 15.01
N GLN A 5 -4.28 4.79 15.70
CA GLN A 5 -3.21 3.81 15.80
C GLN A 5 -3.69 2.57 16.55
N LEU A 6 -3.44 1.38 16.01
CA LEU A 6 -3.77 0.12 16.67
C LEU A 6 -2.76 -0.21 17.78
N LYS A 7 -3.20 -0.90 18.82
CA LYS A 7 -2.34 -1.48 19.86
C LYS A 7 -2.73 -2.93 20.16
N VAL A 8 -1.82 -3.67 20.78
CA VAL A 8 -2.11 -5.02 21.29
C VAL A 8 -2.93 -4.89 22.58
N SER A 9 -3.95 -5.72 22.74
CA SER A 9 -4.76 -5.77 23.95
C SER A 9 -3.94 -6.14 25.20
N PRO A 10 -4.37 -5.75 26.42
CA PRO A 10 -3.65 -6.08 27.66
C PRO A 10 -3.41 -7.58 27.88
N ASP A 11 -4.30 -8.44 27.37
CA ASP A 11 -4.17 -9.90 27.44
C ASP A 11 -3.26 -10.49 26.33
N GLY A 12 -2.73 -9.66 25.44
CA GLY A 12 -1.80 -10.05 24.38
C GLY A 12 -2.41 -10.81 23.20
N ARG A 13 -3.75 -10.80 23.05
CA ARG A 13 -4.45 -11.72 22.12
C ARG A 13 -5.22 -11.05 20.99
N ARG A 14 -5.41 -9.73 21.02
CA ARG A 14 -6.25 -8.99 20.06
C ARG A 14 -5.59 -7.66 19.66
N LEU A 15 -6.08 -7.11 18.55
CA LEU A 15 -5.84 -5.72 18.18
C LEU A 15 -7.00 -4.86 18.71
N ILE A 16 -6.68 -3.70 19.26
CA ILE A 16 -7.65 -2.73 19.78
C ILE A 16 -7.29 -1.32 19.31
N ASN A 17 -8.31 -0.47 19.19
CA ASN A 17 -8.15 0.97 19.00
C ASN A 17 -7.62 1.64 20.28
N GLN A 18 -7.28 2.93 20.20
CA GLN A 18 -6.77 3.67 21.36
C GLN A 18 -7.81 3.76 22.49
N ASP A 19 -9.08 3.91 22.12
CA ASP A 19 -10.23 3.92 23.03
C ASP A 19 -10.59 2.56 23.66
N GLY A 20 -9.89 1.47 23.28
CA GLY A 20 -10.09 0.12 23.82
C GLY A 20 -11.12 -0.72 23.06
N THR A 21 -11.78 -0.20 22.03
CA THR A 21 -12.67 -0.98 21.17
C THR A 21 -11.88 -2.01 20.36
N VAL A 22 -12.46 -3.19 20.14
CA VAL A 22 -11.80 -4.28 19.40
C VAL A 22 -11.70 -3.92 17.92
N PHE A 23 -10.48 -4.04 17.37
CA PHE A 23 -10.25 -4.01 15.94
C PHE A 23 -10.21 -5.44 15.39
N PHE A 24 -11.30 -5.88 14.77
CA PHE A 24 -11.34 -7.17 14.10
C PHE A 24 -10.63 -7.08 12.75
N TYR A 25 -9.43 -7.66 12.63
CA TYR A 25 -8.64 -7.61 11.41
C TYR A 25 -9.26 -8.53 10.33
N LEU A 26 -9.97 -7.94 9.36
CA LEU A 26 -10.54 -8.63 8.21
C LEU A 26 -9.90 -8.09 6.94
N ALA A 27 -8.89 -8.81 6.45
CA ALA A 27 -8.06 -8.37 5.33
C ALA A 27 -8.37 -9.07 4.01
N ASP A 28 -8.20 -8.31 2.92
CA ASP A 28 -8.07 -8.84 1.57
C ASP A 28 -6.61 -8.75 1.09
N THR A 29 -6.24 -9.61 0.15
CA THR A 29 -4.87 -9.77 -0.34
C THR A 29 -4.71 -9.10 -1.71
N ALA A 30 -4.38 -7.82 -1.69
CA ALA A 30 -4.29 -6.96 -2.87
C ALA A 30 -2.83 -6.69 -3.28
N TRP A 31 -1.96 -7.71 -3.23
CA TRP A 31 -0.50 -7.55 -3.31
C TRP A 31 -0.03 -6.49 -4.31
N ARG A 32 -0.41 -6.63 -5.58
CA ARG A 32 0.12 -5.82 -6.68
C ARG A 32 -0.69 -4.57 -6.99
N LEU A 33 -1.65 -4.21 -6.13
CA LEU A 33 -2.55 -3.07 -6.34
C LEU A 33 -1.78 -1.79 -6.74
N PRO A 34 -0.72 -1.36 -6.03
CA PRO A 34 -0.05 -0.10 -6.36
C PRO A 34 0.70 -0.10 -7.70
N ARG A 35 1.08 -1.28 -8.19
CA ARG A 35 1.73 -1.39 -9.51
C ARG A 35 0.72 -1.60 -10.63
N ALA A 36 -0.34 -2.37 -10.36
CA ALA A 36 -1.23 -2.88 -11.39
C ALA A 36 -2.36 -1.91 -11.76
N LEU A 37 -2.84 -1.12 -10.81
CA LEU A 37 -4.02 -0.28 -10.97
C LEU A 37 -3.64 1.19 -11.09
N ASN A 38 -4.47 1.97 -11.77
CA ASN A 38 -4.49 3.43 -11.62
C ASN A 38 -5.35 3.85 -10.41
N ARG A 39 -5.58 5.16 -10.25
CA ARG A 39 -6.32 5.75 -9.13
C ARG A 39 -7.79 5.35 -9.17
N GLU A 40 -8.43 5.45 -10.33
CA GLU A 40 -9.85 5.12 -10.51
C GLU A 40 -10.13 3.64 -10.24
N GLU A 41 -9.26 2.76 -10.76
CA GLU A 41 -9.33 1.32 -10.54
C GLU A 41 -9.07 0.96 -9.07
N THR A 42 -8.13 1.64 -8.42
CA THR A 42 -7.86 1.48 -6.98
C THR A 42 -9.07 1.86 -6.13
N LEU A 43 -9.72 2.99 -6.41
CA LEU A 43 -10.93 3.42 -5.71
C LEU A 43 -12.06 2.42 -5.91
N MET A 44 -12.30 1.97 -7.15
CA MET A 44 -13.31 0.96 -7.46
C MET A 44 -13.05 -0.35 -6.69
N TYR A 45 -11.79 -0.79 -6.61
CA TYR A 45 -11.41 -1.96 -5.81
C TYR A 45 -11.71 -1.74 -4.32
N MET A 46 -11.26 -0.62 -3.74
CA MET A 46 -11.46 -0.29 -2.34
C MET A 46 -12.93 -0.21 -1.96
N ASP A 47 -13.76 0.45 -2.77
CA ASP A 47 -15.21 0.54 -2.58
C ASP A 47 -15.86 -0.84 -2.56
N LYS A 48 -15.41 -1.72 -3.46
CA LYS A 48 -15.90 -3.11 -3.51
C LYS A 48 -15.53 -3.87 -2.23
N ARG A 49 -14.31 -3.71 -1.70
CA ARG A 49 -13.86 -4.40 -0.48
C ARG A 49 -14.53 -3.85 0.77
N GLN A 50 -14.73 -2.55 0.83
CA GLN A 50 -15.50 -1.92 1.89
C GLN A 50 -16.95 -2.45 1.90
N ALA A 51 -17.61 -2.54 0.74
CA ALA A 51 -18.97 -3.09 0.63
C ALA A 51 -19.07 -4.58 1.03
N GLN A 52 -17.95 -5.32 1.01
CA GLN A 52 -17.85 -6.70 1.45
C GLN A 52 -17.47 -6.85 2.93
N GLY A 53 -17.20 -5.73 3.63
CA GLY A 53 -16.88 -5.71 5.06
C GLY A 53 -15.39 -5.81 5.39
N PHE A 54 -14.49 -5.86 4.40
CA PHE A 54 -13.05 -5.80 4.65
C PHE A 54 -12.66 -4.44 5.23
N ASN A 55 -11.73 -4.45 6.18
CA ASN A 55 -11.21 -3.24 6.81
C ASN A 55 -9.68 -3.12 6.73
N VAL A 56 -9.02 -4.07 6.09
CA VAL A 56 -7.59 -4.04 5.80
C VAL A 56 -7.33 -4.52 4.37
N LEU A 57 -6.40 -3.87 3.67
CA LEU A 57 -5.82 -4.36 2.43
C LEU A 57 -4.34 -4.64 2.64
N GLN A 58 -3.90 -5.84 2.30
CA GLN A 58 -2.49 -6.20 2.28
C GLN A 58 -1.94 -5.94 0.88
N VAL A 59 -0.93 -5.08 0.78
CA VAL A 59 -0.26 -4.71 -0.48
C VAL A 59 1.25 -4.91 -0.34
N VAL A 60 1.95 -5.09 -1.45
CA VAL A 60 3.42 -5.01 -1.48
C VAL A 60 3.82 -3.63 -2.00
N ALA A 61 4.55 -2.87 -1.18
CA ALA A 61 5.05 -1.56 -1.59
C ALA A 61 6.08 -1.68 -2.72
N LEU A 62 6.84 -2.78 -2.74
CA LEU A 62 7.80 -3.15 -3.79
C LEU A 62 7.41 -4.55 -4.31
N ASP A 63 7.01 -4.65 -5.57
CA ASP A 63 6.54 -5.93 -6.15
C ASP A 63 7.69 -6.94 -6.28
N GLU A 64 7.47 -8.15 -5.78
CA GLU A 64 8.39 -9.29 -5.86
C GLU A 64 8.67 -9.75 -7.31
N CYS A 65 7.72 -9.51 -8.21
CA CYS A 65 7.81 -9.84 -9.63
C CYS A 65 8.43 -8.69 -10.43
N ASP A 66 9.71 -8.40 -10.18
CA ASP A 66 10.49 -7.38 -10.91
C ASP A 66 9.98 -5.94 -10.69
N GLY A 67 9.40 -5.67 -9.52
CA GLY A 67 8.76 -4.40 -9.16
C GLY A 67 9.67 -3.19 -9.05
N LEU A 68 10.98 -3.40 -9.01
CA LEU A 68 11.95 -2.31 -9.07
C LEU A 68 12.15 -1.81 -10.52
N ARG A 69 12.02 -2.71 -11.50
CA ARG A 69 12.28 -2.43 -12.92
C ARG A 69 11.01 -2.15 -13.70
N ARG A 70 9.92 -2.84 -13.34
CA ARG A 70 8.62 -2.68 -13.98
C ARG A 70 7.90 -1.47 -13.41
N PRO A 71 7.57 -0.48 -14.24
CA PRO A 71 6.85 0.68 -13.75
C PRO A 71 5.43 0.31 -13.31
N ASN A 72 4.85 1.17 -12.47
CA ASN A 72 3.42 1.18 -12.20
C ASN A 72 2.62 1.64 -13.45
N ARG A 73 1.30 1.78 -13.30
CA ARG A 73 0.41 2.15 -14.40
C ARG A 73 0.72 3.50 -15.06
N TYR A 74 1.49 4.35 -14.38
CA TYR A 74 1.90 5.69 -14.82
C TYR A 74 3.33 5.75 -15.37
N GLY A 75 4.03 4.62 -15.51
CA GLY A 75 5.41 4.62 -15.99
C GLY A 75 6.45 4.91 -14.90
N ARG A 76 6.05 4.97 -13.62
CA ARG A 76 6.93 5.31 -12.48
C ARG A 76 7.52 4.09 -11.80
N ARG A 77 8.73 4.23 -11.27
CA ARG A 77 9.44 3.22 -10.49
C ARG A 77 9.63 3.68 -9.04
N PRO A 78 9.85 2.78 -8.08
CA PRO A 78 10.02 3.17 -6.67
C PRO A 78 11.33 3.91 -6.38
N PHE A 79 12.40 3.64 -7.15
CA PHE A 79 13.74 4.20 -6.93
C PHE A 79 14.35 4.74 -8.21
N VAL A 80 15.30 5.66 -8.06
CA VAL A 80 16.11 6.20 -9.17
C VAL A 80 17.03 5.11 -9.72
N GLU A 81 17.11 5.02 -11.05
CA GLU A 81 18.08 4.16 -11.74
C GLU A 81 19.43 4.87 -11.83
N VAL A 82 20.43 4.37 -11.10
CA VAL A 82 21.77 4.98 -11.02
C VAL A 82 22.73 4.44 -12.08
N ALA A 83 22.44 3.26 -12.62
CA ALA A 83 23.10 2.61 -13.74
C ALA A 83 22.12 1.57 -14.35
N PRO A 84 22.37 1.02 -15.55
CA PRO A 84 21.46 0.07 -16.19
C PRO A 84 21.06 -1.09 -15.27
N ASP A 85 19.75 -1.22 -15.00
CA ASP A 85 19.14 -2.20 -14.11
C ASP A 85 19.61 -2.14 -12.63
N GLN A 86 20.21 -1.03 -12.22
CA GLN A 86 20.70 -0.78 -10.86
C GLN A 86 19.93 0.36 -10.19
N PHE A 87 19.24 0.01 -9.11
CA PHE A 87 18.39 0.92 -8.33
C PHE A 87 18.96 1.06 -6.92
N ASP A 88 19.08 2.29 -6.44
CA ASP A 88 19.56 2.58 -5.09
C ASP A 88 18.37 2.72 -4.13
N PRO A 89 18.18 1.81 -3.16
CA PRO A 89 17.07 1.89 -2.20
C PRO A 89 17.11 3.13 -1.29
N THR A 90 18.24 3.84 -1.25
CA THR A 90 18.39 5.10 -0.51
C THR A 90 17.94 6.32 -1.32
N GLN A 91 17.60 6.13 -2.60
CA GLN A 91 17.19 7.19 -3.54
C GLN A 91 15.80 6.88 -4.12
N PRO A 92 14.70 7.16 -3.37
CA PRO A 92 13.35 7.03 -3.92
C PRO A 92 13.14 7.97 -5.11
N ASP A 93 12.40 7.52 -6.14
CA ASP A 93 11.97 8.39 -7.23
C ASP A 93 10.82 9.29 -6.74
N LEU A 94 11.16 10.55 -6.48
CA LEU A 94 10.26 11.61 -6.01
C LEU A 94 10.08 12.71 -7.06
N GLU A 95 10.51 12.48 -8.30
CA GLU A 95 10.43 13.51 -9.34
C GLU A 95 8.98 13.78 -9.71
N GLY A 96 8.49 15.00 -9.55
CA GLY A 96 7.13 15.41 -9.95
C GLY A 96 6.00 14.91 -9.04
N ASP A 97 4.80 15.49 -9.21
CA ASP A 97 3.66 15.27 -8.31
C ASP A 97 3.03 13.88 -8.48
N ASP A 98 3.09 13.30 -9.68
CA ASP A 98 2.56 11.96 -9.98
C ASP A 98 3.68 10.89 -9.96
N ASN A 99 4.52 10.89 -8.93
CA ASN A 99 5.57 9.86 -8.75
C ASN A 99 5.01 8.54 -8.17
N TYR A 100 5.86 7.51 -8.06
CA TYR A 100 5.42 6.19 -7.58
C TYR A 100 4.83 6.24 -6.17
N TRP A 101 5.45 7.01 -5.27
CA TRP A 101 5.06 7.12 -3.87
C TRP A 101 3.83 8.02 -3.69
N ALA A 102 3.65 9.04 -4.53
CA ALA A 102 2.41 9.82 -4.57
C ALA A 102 1.19 8.98 -4.97
N HIS A 103 1.38 7.87 -5.70
CA HIS A 103 0.30 6.91 -5.96
C HIS A 103 0.06 5.95 -4.78
N MET A 104 1.08 5.72 -3.95
CA MET A 104 0.96 4.92 -2.73
C MET A 104 0.24 5.68 -1.60
N ASP A 105 0.44 6.99 -1.53
CA ASP A 105 -0.13 7.91 -0.54
C ASP A 105 -1.63 8.20 -0.75
#